data_AF-A0A2E8H0Z6-F1
#
_entry.id   AF-A0A2E8H0Z6-F1
#
_cell.length_a   1.000
_cell.length_b   1.000
_cell.length_c   1.000
_cell.angle_alpha   90.00
_cell.angle_beta   90.00
_cell.angle_gamma   90.00
#
_symmetry.space_group_name_H-M   'P 1'
#
loop_
_entity.id
_entity.type
_entity.pdbx_description
1 polymer ?
#
loop_
_entity_poly.entity_id
_entity_poly.type
_entity_poly.pdbx_seq_one_letter_code
_entity_poly.pdbx_strand_id
1 'polypeptide(L)'
;MGKRPNIILIMTDDQGPWALGCAGTPELSTPVLDQMAEEGMRFENCTSPVCSAARASILTGRIPSNHGVLSWLRGGAMRGDQKHRRRDPATPA
;
A
#
# COMPACT_ATOMS: atom_id res chain seq x y z
N MET A 1 -25.12 12.62 22.52
CA MET A 1 -24.48 11.82 21.44
C MET A 1 -23.46 12.71 20.75
N GLY A 2 -22.19 12.32 20.70
CA GLY A 2 -21.16 13.10 20.00
C GLY A 2 -21.41 13.10 18.48
N LYS A 3 -21.02 14.19 17.79
CA LYS A 3 -21.03 14.21 16.33
C LYS A 3 -20.12 13.11 15.80
N ARG A 4 -20.60 12.33 14.82
CA ARG A 4 -19.78 11.33 14.14
C ARG A 4 -18.66 12.04 13.36
N PRO A 5 -17.39 11.64 13.50
CA PRO A 5 -16.32 12.25 12.73
C PRO A 5 -16.43 11.85 11.25
N ASN A 6 -15.99 12.75 10.37
CA ASN A 6 -15.73 12.42 8.98
C ASN A 6 -14.31 11.83 8.89
N ILE A 7 -14.11 10.80 8.07
CA ILE A 7 -12.82 10.17 7.87
C ILE A 7 -12.40 10.38 6.42
N ILE A 8 -11.22 10.97 6.22
CA ILE A 8 -10.60 11.17 4.89
C ILE A 8 -9.31 10.36 4.87
N LEU A 9 -9.18 9.46 3.88
CA LEU A 9 -7.96 8.70 3.63
C LEU A 9 -7.26 9.29 2.40
N ILE A 10 -6.07 9.86 2.60
CA ILE A 10 -5.19 10.33 1.53
C ILE A 10 -4.05 9.32 1.38
N MET A 11 -3.83 8.82 0.16
CA MET A 11 -2.79 7.85 -0.14
C MET A 11 -2.08 8.22 -1.43
N THR A 12 -0.76 8.41 -1.34
CA THR A 12 0.14 8.61 -2.47
C THR A 12 0.73 7.28 -2.93
N ASP A 13 1.20 7.21 -4.17
CA ASP A 13 1.93 6.05 -4.70
C ASP A 13 3.44 6.32 -4.67
N ASP A 14 4.22 5.28 -4.34
CA ASP A 14 5.69 5.30 -4.31
C ASP A 14 6.36 6.38 -3.42
N GLN A 15 5.63 6.93 -2.43
CA GLN A 15 6.19 7.92 -1.50
C GLN A 15 6.84 7.25 -0.28
N GLY A 16 8.16 7.10 -0.33
CA GLY A 16 8.96 6.63 0.80
C GLY A 16 9.36 7.73 1.80
N PRO A 17 9.96 7.36 2.95
CA PRO A 17 10.43 8.32 3.95
C PRO A 17 11.51 9.26 3.41
N TRP A 18 12.33 8.82 2.45
CA TRP A 18 13.34 9.68 1.81
C TRP A 18 12.74 10.85 0.99
N ALA A 19 11.42 10.90 0.84
CA ALA A 19 10.69 11.95 0.13
C ALA A 19 9.97 12.93 1.08
N LEU A 20 10.34 12.98 2.36
CA LEU A 20 9.66 13.76 3.40
C LEU A 20 10.65 14.50 4.31
N GLY A 21 10.41 15.81 4.53
CA GLY A 21 11.15 16.61 5.49
C GLY A 21 11.03 16.05 6.91
N CYS A 22 9.80 15.79 7.36
CA CYS A 22 9.48 15.19 8.67
C CYS A 22 9.99 13.76 8.87
N ALA A 23 10.56 13.12 7.85
CA ALA A 23 11.19 11.81 7.93
C ALA A 23 12.73 11.87 7.98
N GLY A 24 13.31 13.07 8.11
CA GLY A 24 14.75 13.27 8.24
C GLY A 24 15.46 13.64 6.95
N THR A 25 14.76 14.12 5.92
CA THR A 25 15.36 14.64 4.68
C THR A 25 15.23 16.18 4.62
N PRO A 26 16.15 16.93 5.26
CA PRO A 26 16.01 18.38 5.46
C PRO A 26 16.04 19.20 4.16
N GLU A 27 16.55 18.65 3.06
CA GLU A 27 16.57 19.29 1.74
C GLU A 27 15.18 19.33 1.08
N LEU A 28 14.22 18.53 1.56
CA LEU A 28 12.87 18.47 1.01
C LEU A 28 11.92 19.37 1.78
N SER A 29 11.23 20.23 1.03
CA SER A 29 10.19 21.11 1.57
C SER A 29 8.82 20.45 1.40
N THR A 30 8.28 19.91 2.50
CA THR A 30 6.95 19.28 2.55
C THR A 30 6.06 19.92 3.61
N PRO A 31 5.89 21.26 3.63
CA PRO A 31 5.39 22.00 4.79
C PRO A 31 4.02 21.54 5.30
N VAL A 32 3.12 21.15 4.40
CA VAL A 32 1.79 20.64 4.78
C VAL A 32 1.88 19.26 5.44
N LEU A 33 2.71 18.35 4.91
CA LEU A 33 2.89 17.02 5.49
C LEU A 33 3.72 17.07 6.78
N ASP A 34 4.66 18.01 6.87
CA ASP A 34 5.47 18.24 8.06
C ASP A 34 4.59 18.74 9.22
N GLN A 35 3.73 19.73 8.95
CA GLN A 35 2.72 20.21 9.91
C GLN A 35 1.76 19.10 10.32
N MET A 36 1.26 18.29 9.37
CA MET A 36 0.38 17.16 9.70
C MET A 36 1.06 16.10 10.59
N ALA A 37 2.37 15.90 10.44
CA ALA A 37 3.13 14.98 11.28
C ALA A 37 3.36 15.54 12.69
N GLU A 38 3.57 16.87 12.83
CA GLU A 38 3.74 17.57 14.11
C GLU A 38 2.44 17.64 14.92
N GLU A 39 1.32 17.98 14.27
CA GLU A 39 0.00 18.09 14.92
C GLU A 39 -0.66 16.72 15.16
N GLY A 40 -0.16 15.67 14.51
CA GLY A 40 -0.76 14.35 14.47
C GLY A 40 0.15 13.25 15.01
N MET A 41 0.12 12.11 14.33
CA MET A 41 0.94 10.96 14.65
C MET A 41 1.52 10.38 13.36
N ARG A 42 2.83 10.11 13.37
CA ARG A 42 3.56 9.48 12.28
C ARG A 42 4.00 8.07 12.67
N PHE A 43 3.81 7.13 11.76
CA PHE A 43 4.30 5.76 11.91
C PHE A 43 5.51 5.53 10.99
N GLU A 44 6.51 4.79 11.47
CA GLU A 44 7.74 4.54 10.73
C GLU A 44 7.68 3.28 9.86
N ASN A 45 6.73 2.38 10.14
CA ASN A 45 6.63 1.07 9.52
C ASN A 45 5.29 0.91 8.77
N CYS A 46 5.32 0.16 7.67
CA CYS A 46 4.14 -0.22 6.90
C CYS A 46 4.05 -1.74 6.73
N THR A 47 2.89 -2.25 6.33
CA THR A 47 2.64 -3.71 6.23
C THR A 47 3.30 -4.36 5.01
N SER A 48 3.51 -3.60 3.93
CA SER A 48 4.10 -4.11 2.69
C SER A 48 4.65 -2.96 1.84
N PRO A 49 5.81 -3.14 1.20
CA PRO A 49 6.33 -2.19 0.23
C PRO A 49 5.73 -2.37 -1.18
N VAL A 50 4.75 -3.25 -1.37
CA VAL A 50 4.14 -3.52 -2.69
C VAL A 50 2.77 -2.86 -2.79
N CYS A 51 2.55 -2.07 -3.85
CA CYS A 51 1.35 -1.22 -4.03
C CYS A 51 0.02 -1.96 -3.79
N SER A 52 -0.18 -3.11 -4.42
CA SER A 52 -1.43 -3.87 -4.34
C SER A 52 -1.62 -4.53 -2.98
N ALA A 53 -0.55 -5.03 -2.36
CA ALA A 53 -0.59 -5.64 -1.04
C ALA A 53 -0.87 -4.57 0.04
N ALA A 54 -0.19 -3.42 -0.02
CA ALA A 54 -0.41 -2.31 0.91
C ALA A 54 -1.85 -1.76 0.87
N ARG A 55 -2.40 -1.55 -0.34
CA ARG A 55 -3.78 -1.10 -0.53
C ARG A 55 -4.79 -2.13 0.00
N ALA A 56 -4.56 -3.43 -0.26
CA ALA A 56 -5.41 -4.50 0.25
C ALA A 56 -5.37 -4.58 1.78
N SER A 57 -4.20 -4.42 2.42
CA SER A 57 -4.09 -4.37 3.87
C SER A 57 -4.92 -3.23 4.48
N ILE A 58 -4.85 -2.04 3.88
CA ILE A 58 -5.57 -0.85 4.36
C ILE A 58 -7.09 -1.01 4.22
N LEU A 59 -7.57 -1.57 3.10
CA LEU A 59 -9.00 -1.75 2.86
C LEU A 59 -9.63 -2.90 3.67
N THR A 60 -8.84 -3.93 3.99
CA THR A 60 -9.36 -5.13 4.67
C THR A 60 -9.03 -5.21 6.15
N GLY A 61 -8.06 -4.40 6.63
CA GLY A 61 -7.53 -4.48 7.99
C GLY A 61 -6.77 -5.79 8.28
N ARG A 62 -6.31 -6.50 7.24
CA ARG A 62 -5.62 -7.80 7.34
C ARG A 62 -4.20 -7.69 6.79
N ILE A 63 -3.30 -8.56 7.23
CA ILE A 63 -1.94 -8.63 6.66
C ILE A 63 -1.92 -9.36 5.31
N PRO A 64 -0.89 -9.18 4.46
CA PRO A 64 -0.80 -9.81 3.14
C PRO A 64 -1.02 -11.32 3.11
N SER A 65 -0.44 -12.06 4.06
CA SER A 65 -0.61 -13.50 4.16
C SER A 65 -2.06 -13.94 4.44
N ASN A 66 -2.90 -13.04 4.93
CA ASN A 66 -4.27 -13.34 5.30
C ASN A 66 -5.27 -12.94 4.20
N HIS A 67 -5.06 -11.82 3.50
CA HIS A 67 -5.92 -11.42 2.36
C HIS A 67 -5.45 -11.94 0.99
N GLY A 68 -4.27 -12.56 0.89
CA GLY A 68 -3.80 -13.27 -0.31
C GLY A 68 -3.23 -12.41 -1.44
N VAL A 69 -3.24 -11.09 -1.31
CA VAL A 69 -2.62 -10.17 -2.29
C VAL A 69 -1.16 -9.96 -1.88
N LEU A 70 -0.26 -10.73 -2.51
CA LEU A 70 1.15 -10.79 -2.14
C LEU A 70 2.09 -10.02 -3.09
N SER A 71 1.58 -9.54 -4.22
CA SER A 71 2.36 -8.92 -5.30
C SER A 71 1.52 -7.89 -6.05
N TRP A 72 2.10 -7.20 -7.03
CA TRP A 72 1.39 -6.28 -7.91
C TRP A 72 0.45 -7.03 -8.88
N LEU A 73 -0.64 -6.35 -9.29
CA LEU A 73 -1.78 -6.95 -10.00
C LEU A 73 -1.51 -7.39 -11.46
N ARG A 74 -0.27 -7.38 -11.97
CA ARG A 74 0.06 -7.73 -13.37
C ARG A 74 0.68 -9.12 -13.58
N GLY A 75 0.65 -10.02 -12.59
CA GLY A 75 1.07 -11.41 -12.83
C GLY A 75 1.38 -12.30 -11.62
N GLY A 76 1.29 -11.78 -10.39
CA GLY A 76 1.65 -12.55 -9.18
C GLY A 76 0.55 -12.70 -8.13
N ALA A 77 -0.51 -11.88 -8.17
CA ALA A 77 -1.49 -11.80 -7.08
C ALA A 77 -2.64 -12.83 -7.18
N MET A 78 -2.84 -13.45 -8.34
CA MET A 78 -3.83 -14.52 -8.54
C MET A 78 -3.10 -15.81 -8.91
N ARG A 79 -2.28 -16.33 -7.99
CA ARG A 79 -1.54 -17.59 -8.22
C ARG A 79 -1.72 -18.57 -7.06
N GLY A 80 -2.98 -18.86 -6.75
CA GLY A 80 -3.37 -20.26 -6.73
C GLY A 80 -3.46 -20.75 -8.19
N ASP A 81 -2.78 -21.83 -8.54
CA ASP A 81 -3.15 -22.70 -9.67
C ASP A 81 -2.80 -22.37 -11.13
N GLN A 82 -1.64 -21.77 -11.43
CA GLN A 82 -1.10 -21.85 -12.81
C GLN A 82 -0.13 -23.01 -13.07
N LYS A 83 0.22 -23.83 -12.06
CA LYS A 83 1.02 -25.05 -12.29
C LYS A 83 0.19 -26.26 -12.73
N HIS A 84 -1.15 -26.17 -12.76
CA HIS A 84 -2.04 -27.25 -13.21
C HIS A 84 -3.04 -26.87 -14.30
N ARG A 85 -2.87 -25.71 -14.96
CA ARG A 85 -3.54 -25.48 -16.25
C ARG A 85 -2.79 -26.32 -17.30
N ARG A 86 -3.35 -27.51 -17.57
CA ARG A 86 -3.05 -28.28 -18.79
C ARG A 86 -2.88 -27.30 -19.93
N ARG A 87 -1.76 -27.39 -20.66
CA ARG A 87 -1.55 -26.64 -21.90
C ARG A 87 -2.81 -26.83 -22.75
N ASP A 88 -3.56 -25.75 -22.95
CA ASP A 88 -4.67 -25.75 -23.88
C ASP A 88 -4.03 -25.82 -25.28
N PRO A 89 -4.25 -26.89 -26.07
CA PRO A 89 -3.58 -27.08 -27.35
C PRO A 89 -3.96 -26.04 -28.42
N ALA A 90 -4.86 -25.09 -28.12
CA ALA A 90 -5.39 -24.11 -29.06
C ALA A 90 -4.70 -22.73 -29.05
N THR A 91 -3.58 -22.52 -28.33
CA THR A 91 -2.85 -21.24 -28.40
C THR A 91 -1.67 -21.34 -29.38
N PRO A 92 -1.67 -20.62 -30.53
CA PRO A 92 -0.54 -20.62 -31.45
C PRO A 92 0.68 -19.92 -30.84
N ALA A 93 1.87 -20.38 -31.25
CA ALA A 93 3.18 -19.90 -30.81
C ALA A 93 3.47 -18.45 -31.18
#